data_AF-A0A9E0MZT1-F1
#
_entry.id   AF-A0A9E0MZT1-F1
#
_cell.length_a   1.000
_cell.length_b   1.000
_cell.length_c   1.000
_cell.angle_alpha   90.00
_cell.angle_beta   90.00
_cell.angle_gamma   90.00
#
_symmetry.space_group_name_H-M   'P 1'
#
loop_
_entity.id
_entity.type
_entity.pdbx_description
1 polymer ?
#
loop_
_entity_poly.entity_id
_entity_poly.type
_entity_poly.pdbx_seq_one_letter_code
_entity_poly.pdbx_strand_id
1 'polypeptide(L)'
;LGHAHNALALHQAERWRAELIADDKDAVTRWVADFPDTDVQQLRTLIRNARKDAALEPEKRSGRAYRELFQFIKRTMESQDDDASLTGDAGDAT
;
A
#
# COMPACT_ATOMS: atom_id res chain seq x y z
N LEU A 1 21.52 -9.09 -5.56
CA LEU A 1 20.21 -9.64 -5.15
C LEU A 1 19.09 -8.60 -5.02
N GLY A 2 19.33 -7.29 -5.14
CA GLY A 2 18.33 -6.25 -4.78
C GLY A 2 17.25 -5.91 -5.81
N HIS A 3 17.38 -6.27 -7.09
CA HIS A 3 16.42 -5.81 -8.12
C HIS A 3 15.13 -6.65 -8.16
N ALA A 4 15.24 -7.96 -7.91
CA ALA A 4 14.07 -8.86 -7.88
C ALA A 4 13.17 -8.59 -6.67
N HIS A 5 13.76 -8.29 -5.50
CA HIS A 5 13.02 -7.94 -4.29
C HIS A 5 12.19 -6.67 -4.49
N ASN A 6 12.80 -5.62 -5.09
CA ASN A 6 12.10 -4.39 -5.44
C ASN A 6 10.96 -4.62 -6.44
N ALA A 7 11.13 -5.51 -7.42
CA ALA A 7 10.07 -5.83 -8.37
C ALA A 7 8.88 -6.55 -7.70
N LEU A 8 9.16 -7.52 -6.82
CA LEU A 8 8.14 -8.23 -6.04
C LEU A 8 7.33 -7.28 -5.16
N ALA A 9 8.00 -6.39 -4.42
CA ALA A 9 7.35 -5.39 -3.58
C ALA A 9 6.45 -4.44 -4.41
N LEU A 10 6.92 -3.99 -5.57
CA LEU A 10 6.11 -3.17 -6.48
C LEU A 10 4.86 -3.90 -6.98
N HIS A 11 4.98 -5.18 -7.34
CA HIS A 11 3.84 -5.99 -7.76
C HIS A 11 2.83 -6.22 -6.64
N GLN A 12 3.31 -6.40 -5.40
CA GLN A 12 2.43 -6.56 -4.24
C GLN A 12 1.72 -5.25 -3.90
N ALA A 13 2.40 -4.11 -3.95
CA ALA A 13 1.79 -2.79 -3.78
C ALA A 13 0.69 -2.53 -4.84
N GLU A 14 0.95 -2.91 -6.09
CA GLU A 14 -0.02 -2.79 -7.17
C GLU A 14 -1.25 -3.69 -6.95
N ARG A 15 -1.03 -4.92 -6.47
CA ARG A 15 -2.13 -5.84 -6.11
C ARG A 15 -3.00 -5.26 -5.01
N TRP A 16 -2.40 -4.76 -3.94
CA TRP A 16 -3.13 -4.11 -2.85
C TRP A 16 -3.97 -2.94 -3.35
N ARG A 17 -3.41 -2.07 -4.19
CA ARG A 17 -4.16 -0.95 -4.77
C ARG A 17 -5.40 -1.42 -5.51
N ALA A 18 -5.27 -2.43 -6.36
CA ALA A 18 -6.38 -2.97 -7.14
C ALA A 18 -7.48 -3.53 -6.22
N GLU A 19 -7.10 -4.32 -5.20
CA GLU A 19 -8.03 -4.90 -4.24
C GLU A 19 -8.76 -3.83 -3.41
N LEU A 20 -8.02 -2.85 -2.88
CA LEU A 20 -8.57 -1.77 -2.06
C LEU A 20 -9.57 -0.89 -2.83
N ILE A 21 -9.40 -0.75 -4.14
CA ILE A 21 -10.33 -0.01 -5.00
C ILE A 21 -11.57 -0.84 -5.33
N ALA A 22 -11.41 -2.15 -5.52
CA ALA A 22 -12.50 -3.06 -5.87
C ALA A 22 -13.43 -3.36 -4.68
N ASP A 23 -12.87 -3.68 -3.52
CA ASP A 23 -13.61 -4.02 -2.30
C ASP A 23 -12.95 -3.40 -1.06
N ASP A 24 -13.39 -2.18 -0.74
CA ASP A 24 -12.75 -1.37 0.31
C ASP A 24 -13.01 -1.86 1.72
N LYS A 25 -14.06 -2.67 1.97
CA LYS A 25 -14.32 -3.16 3.34
C LYS A 25 -13.37 -4.30 3.69
N ASP A 26 -13.40 -5.36 2.90
CA ASP A 26 -12.64 -6.56 3.21
C ASP A 26 -11.14 -6.36 2.96
N ALA A 27 -10.77 -5.59 1.93
CA ALA A 27 -9.37 -5.29 1.66
C ALA A 27 -8.76 -4.37 2.74
N VAL A 28 -9.50 -3.39 3.28
CA VAL A 28 -8.98 -2.55 4.38
C VAL A 28 -8.81 -3.37 5.65
N THR A 29 -9.71 -4.30 5.96
CA THR A 29 -9.54 -5.19 7.12
C THR A 29 -8.26 -6.03 7.00
N ARG A 30 -8.01 -6.63 5.83
CA ARG A 30 -6.76 -7.39 5.61
C ARG A 30 -5.53 -6.48 5.64
N TRP A 31 -5.60 -5.30 5.03
CA TRP A 31 -4.51 -4.33 5.05
C TRP A 31 -4.12 -3.95 6.49
N VAL A 32 -5.09 -3.64 7.35
CA VAL A 32 -4.81 -3.24 8.74
C VAL A 32 -4.27 -4.40 9.58
N ALA A 33 -4.66 -5.65 9.27
CA ALA A 33 -4.07 -6.81 9.91
C ALA A 33 -2.58 -6.98 9.55
N ASP A 34 -2.22 -6.74 8.29
CA ASP A 34 -0.84 -6.86 7.80
C ASP A 34 0.03 -5.63 8.16
N PHE A 35 -0.57 -4.43 8.21
CA PHE A 35 0.10 -3.15 8.44
C PHE A 35 -0.62 -2.35 9.55
N PRO A 36 -0.49 -2.76 10.83
CA PRO A 36 -1.27 -2.22 11.95
C PRO A 36 -1.04 -0.72 12.22
N ASP A 37 0.14 -0.19 11.88
CA ASP A 37 0.50 1.22 12.09
C ASP A 37 0.00 2.16 10.98
N THR A 38 -0.79 1.64 10.03
CA THR A 38 -1.38 2.44 8.96
C THR A 38 -2.34 3.50 9.52
N ASP A 39 -2.24 4.74 9.04
CA ASP A 39 -3.35 5.71 9.15
C ASP A 39 -4.53 5.26 8.29
N VAL A 40 -5.46 4.53 8.90
CA VAL A 40 -6.63 3.95 8.24
C VAL A 40 -7.56 5.02 7.67
N GLN A 41 -7.63 6.21 8.29
CA GLN A 41 -8.48 7.29 7.80
C GLN A 41 -7.92 7.93 6.54
N GLN A 42 -6.59 8.10 6.49
CA GLN A 42 -5.90 8.52 5.27
C GLN A 42 -6.08 7.49 4.15
N LEU A 43 -5.87 6.20 4.44
CA LEU A 43 -6.05 5.11 3.49
C LEU A 43 -7.47 5.13 2.88
N ARG A 44 -8.51 5.16 3.72
CA ARG A 44 -9.92 5.19 3.25
C ARG A 44 -10.23 6.44 2.44
N THR A 45 -9.60 7.57 2.75
CA THR A 45 -9.76 8.79 1.96
C THR A 45 -9.14 8.65 0.58
N LEU A 46 -7.92 8.10 0.49
CA LEU A 46 -7.23 7.83 -0.78
C LEU A 46 -8.01 6.83 -1.64
N ILE A 47 -8.54 5.76 -1.05
CA ILE A 47 -9.39 4.77 -1.74
C ILE A 47 -10.62 5.44 -2.35
N ARG A 48 -11.35 6.24 -1.56
CA ARG A 48 -12.54 6.96 -2.04
C ARG A 48 -12.19 7.91 -3.19
N ASN A 49 -11.06 8.63 -3.10
CA ASN A 49 -10.62 9.53 -4.15
C ASN A 49 -10.26 8.77 -5.43
N ALA A 50 -9.56 7.64 -5.32
CA ALA A 50 -9.19 6.80 -6.47
C ALA A 50 -10.43 6.20 -7.16
N ARG A 51 -11.43 5.75 -6.39
CA ARG A 51 -12.71 5.26 -6.93
C ARG A 51 -13.51 6.37 -7.61
N LYS A 52 -13.54 7.56 -7.03
CA LYS A 52 -14.19 8.73 -7.64
C LYS A 52 -13.54 9.11 -8.98
N ASP A 53 -12.20 9.19 -9.03
CA ASP A 53 -11.46 9.47 -10.28
C ASP A 53 -11.71 8.36 -11.33
N ALA A 54 -11.70 7.08 -10.92
CA ALA A 54 -11.98 5.96 -11.82
C ALA A 54 -13.42 5.95 -12.37
N ALA A 55 -14.38 6.50 -11.64
CA ALA A 55 -15.77 6.63 -12.07
C ALA A 55 -16.02 7.79 -13.06
N LEU A 56 -15.05 8.69 -13.24
CA LEU A 56 -15.15 9.76 -14.25
C LEU A 56 -15.04 9.18 -15.67
N GLU A 57 -15.53 9.95 -16.64
CA GLU A 57 -15.26 9.72 -18.06
C GLU A 57 -13.75 9.63 -18.32
N PRO A 58 -13.27 8.74 -19.21
CA PRO A 58 -11.84 8.53 -19.44
C PRO A 58 -11.03 9.82 -19.69
N GLU A 59 -11.59 10.77 -20.43
CA GLU A 59 -10.97 12.07 -20.76
C GLU A 59 -10.80 12.99 -19.55
N LYS A 60 -11.55 12.75 -18.47
CA LYS A 60 -11.53 13.52 -17.22
C LYS A 60 -10.73 12.85 -16.12
N ARG A 61 -10.31 11.59 -16.31
CA ARG A 61 -9.50 10.86 -15.32
C ARG A 61 -8.10 11.43 -15.29
N SER A 62 -7.67 11.87 -14.11
CA SER A 62 -6.31 12.41 -13.93
C SER A 62 -5.27 11.33 -13.61
N GLY A 63 -5.73 10.19 -13.09
CA GLY A 63 -4.89 9.15 -12.52
C GLY A 63 -4.12 9.59 -11.27
N ARG A 64 -4.33 10.83 -10.79
CA ARG A 64 -3.60 11.40 -9.65
C ARG A 64 -3.91 10.62 -8.38
N ALA A 65 -5.19 10.43 -8.08
CA ALA A 65 -5.60 9.70 -6.89
C ALA A 65 -5.12 8.23 -6.92
N TYR A 66 -5.08 7.64 -8.12
CA TYR A 66 -4.53 6.30 -8.36
C TYR A 66 -3.02 6.22 -8.04
N ARG A 67 -2.25 7.26 -8.38
CA ARG A 67 -0.83 7.38 -8.03
C ARG A 67 -0.62 7.68 -6.55
N GLU A 68 -1.42 8.56 -5.95
CA GLU A 68 -1.32 8.90 -4.52
C GLU A 68 -1.59 7.67 -3.64
N LEU A 69 -2.61 6.87 -3.95
CA LEU A 69 -2.88 5.62 -3.24
C LEU A 69 -1.73 4.62 -3.38
N PHE A 70 -1.17 4.45 -4.59
CA PHE A 70 -0.02 3.57 -4.81
C PHE A 70 1.19 3.99 -3.95
N GLN A 71 1.50 5.28 -3.92
CA GLN A 71 2.66 5.79 -3.17
C GLN A 71 2.46 5.70 -1.66
N PHE A 72 1.22 5.79 -1.18
CA PHE A 72 0.90 5.53 0.23
C PHE A 72 1.17 4.06 0.58
N ILE A 73 0.57 3.13 -0.19
CA ILE A 73 0.73 1.68 -0.01
C ILE A 73 2.20 1.28 -0.03
N LYS A 74 2.93 1.72 -1.05
CA LYS A 74 4.34 1.41 -1.23
C LYS A 74 5.17 1.86 -0.01
N ARG A 75 4.97 3.10 0.46
CA ARG A 75 5.70 3.64 1.61
C ARG A 75 5.42 2.87 2.89
N THR A 76 4.15 2.51 3.13
CA THR A 76 3.78 1.72 4.32
C THR A 76 4.47 0.35 4.31
N MET A 77 4.54 -0.31 3.15
CA MET A 77 5.25 -1.58 3.00
C MET A 77 6.76 -1.42 3.22
N GLU A 78 7.38 -0.41 2.60
CA GLU A 78 8.82 -0.13 2.78
C GLU A 78 9.16 0.15 4.25
N SER A 79 8.32 0.90 4.98
CA SER A 79 8.53 1.17 6.41
C SER A 79 8.43 -0.08 7.29
N GLN A 80 7.60 -1.06 6.93
CA GLN A 80 7.51 -2.33 7.66
C GLN A 80 8.73 -3.22 7.41
N ASP A 81 9.19 -3.30 6.15
CA ASP A 81 10.39 -4.07 5.80
C ASP A 81 11.63 -3.53 6.52
N ASP A 82 11.74 -2.20 6.65
CA ASP A 82 12.80 -1.54 7.39
C ASP A 82 12.75 -1.90 8.89
N ASP A 83 11.58 -1.89 9.53
CA ASP A 83 11.40 -2.25 10.95
C ASP A 83 11.72 -3.73 11.23
N ALA A 84 11.29 -4.62 10.32
CA ALA A 84 11.62 -6.04 10.38
C ALA A 84 13.13 -6.30 10.24
N SER A 85 13.86 -5.45 9.50
CA SER A 85 15.31 -5.56 9.34
C SER A 85 16.10 -5.12 10.59
N LEU A 86 15.57 -4.18 11.38
CA LEU A 86 16.23 -3.63 12.56
C LEU A 86 16.03 -4.49 13.82
N THR A 87 14.94 -5.25 13.87
CA THR A 87 14.60 -6.12 15.01
C THR A 87 15.31 -7.48 14.98
N GLY A 88 15.97 -7.84 13.87
CA GLY A 88 16.64 -9.13 13.66
C GLY A 88 18.09 -9.25 14.12
N ASP A 89 18.75 -8.18 14.59
CA ASP A 89 20.21 -8.17 14.87
C ASP A 89 20.57 -8.26 16.38
N ALA A 90 19.60 -8.22 17.29
CA ALA A 90 19.86 -8.16 18.73
C ALA A 90 20.03 -9.53 19.42
N GLY A 91 20.70 -10.49 18.76
CA GLY A 91 20.68 -11.90 19.17
C GLY A 91 21.95 -12.71 18.96
N ASP A 92 23.14 -12.15 19.15
CA ASP A 92 24.37 -12.96 19.34
C ASP A 92 25.38 -12.24 20.25
N ALA A 93 25.23 -12.42 21.56
CA ALA A 93 26.26 -12.15 22.56
C ALA A 93 25.91 -12.83 23.89
N THR A 94 26.10 -14.15 24.00
CA THR A 94 26.46 -14.82 25.26
C THR A 94 27.28 -16.06 24.94
#